data_AF-A0A3R6QNU2-F1
#
_entry.id   AF-A0A3R6QNU2-F1
#
_cell.length_a   1.000
_cell.length_b   1.000
_cell.length_c   1.000
_cell.angle_alpha   90.00
_cell.angle_beta   90.00
_cell.angle_gamma   90.00
#
_symmetry.space_group_name_H-M   'P 1'
#
loop_
_entity.id
_entity.type
_entity.pdbx_description
1 polymer ?
#
loop_
_entity_poly.entity_id
_entity_poly.type
_entity_poly.pdbx_seq_one_letter_code
_entity_poly.pdbx_strand_id
1 'polypeptide(L)'
;MTKEMKNEDVMSLMNDVHNVFFLKYRNLTPEDMSDGKWNEIVNDVGALTEKYKEFTHRTYKDGQMQEVLTAVPMIMWFLEILERRLNSSEKSNS
;
A
#
# COMPACT_ATOMS: atom_id res chain seq x y z
N MET A 1 -7.39 -18.21 16.55
CA MET A 1 -7.87 -18.44 15.16
C MET A 1 -7.49 -17.21 14.36
N THR A 2 -6.81 -17.37 13.23
CA THR A 2 -6.52 -16.28 12.30
C THR A 2 -7.83 -15.79 11.69
N LYS A 3 -8.04 -14.48 11.64
CA LYS A 3 -9.24 -13.89 11.05
C LYS A 3 -9.12 -13.99 9.53
N GLU A 4 -10.00 -14.79 8.93
CA GLU A 4 -10.07 -14.88 7.47
C GLU A 4 -10.76 -13.62 6.92
N MET A 5 -10.18 -13.07 5.85
CA MET A 5 -10.72 -11.90 5.17
C MET A 5 -11.90 -12.32 4.28
N LYS A 6 -13.10 -11.80 4.54
CA LYS A 6 -14.29 -12.07 3.73
C LYS A 6 -14.40 -11.09 2.57
N ASN A 7 -15.32 -11.33 1.64
CA ASN A 7 -15.57 -10.44 0.50
C ASN A 7 -15.86 -8.99 0.95
N GLU A 8 -16.58 -8.79 2.05
CA GLU A 8 -16.88 -7.46 2.62
C GLU A 8 -15.61 -6.74 3.11
N ASP A 9 -14.68 -7.48 3.70
CA ASP A 9 -13.38 -6.96 4.14
C ASP A 9 -12.50 -6.60 2.94
N VAL A 10 -12.53 -7.43 1.88
CA VAL A 10 -11.81 -7.15 0.61
C VAL A 10 -12.37 -5.88 -0.05
N MET A 11 -13.69 -5.73 -0.12
CA MET A 11 -14.32 -4.52 -0.67
C MET A 11 -13.94 -3.28 0.14
N SER A 12 -13.90 -3.41 1.48
CA SER A 12 -13.48 -2.32 2.36
C SER A 12 -12.01 -1.95 2.14
N LEU A 13 -11.12 -2.94 2.01
CA LEU A 13 -9.71 -2.73 1.69
C LEU A 13 -9.54 -1.99 0.35
N MET A 14 -10.24 -2.43 -0.68
CA MET A 14 -10.20 -1.78 -2.00
C MET A 14 -10.67 -0.33 -1.94
N ASN A 15 -11.74 -0.04 -1.19
CA ASN A 15 -12.24 1.32 -1.03
C ASN A 15 -11.25 2.23 -0.28
N ASP A 16 -10.64 1.73 0.79
CA ASP A 16 -9.65 2.50 1.55
C ASP A 16 -8.39 2.81 0.73
N VAL A 17 -7.88 1.79 0.04
CA VAL A 17 -6.75 1.92 -0.89
C VAL A 17 -7.10 2.91 -2.01
N HIS A 18 -8.31 2.82 -2.57
CA HIS A 18 -8.79 3.80 -3.55
C HIS A 18 -8.79 5.23 -2.98
N ASN A 19 -9.33 5.43 -1.77
CA ASN A 19 -9.41 6.74 -1.16
C ASN A 19 -8.03 7.35 -0.87
N VAL A 20 -7.09 6.55 -0.37
CA VAL A 20 -5.72 7.03 -0.12
C VAL A 20 -4.97 7.26 -1.44
N PHE A 21 -4.77 6.21 -2.24
CA PHE A 21 -3.85 6.33 -3.38
C PHE A 21 -4.45 7.05 -4.59
N PHE A 22 -5.75 6.92 -4.85
CA PHE A 22 -6.38 7.55 -6.00
C PHE A 22 -7.02 8.89 -5.68
N LEU A 23 -7.77 9.02 -4.58
CA LEU A 23 -8.41 10.31 -4.30
C LEU A 23 -7.41 11.32 -3.72
N LYS A 24 -6.58 10.90 -2.74
CA LYS A 24 -5.61 11.81 -2.11
C LYS A 24 -4.38 12.05 -2.98
N TYR A 25 -3.87 10.98 -3.62
CA TYR A 25 -2.54 11.01 -4.23
C TYR A 25 -2.49 10.83 -5.76
N ARG A 26 -3.61 10.68 -6.51
CA ARG A 26 -3.50 10.43 -7.97
C ARG A 26 -2.85 11.57 -8.75
N ASN A 27 -3.08 12.82 -8.32
CA ASN A 27 -2.64 14.01 -9.05
C ASN A 27 -1.26 14.48 -8.60
N LEU A 28 -0.66 13.85 -7.58
CA LEU A 28 0.68 14.19 -7.13
C LEU A 28 1.67 14.03 -8.28
N THR A 29 2.41 15.10 -8.54
CA THR A 29 3.55 15.13 -9.44
C THR A 29 4.86 15.18 -8.63
N PRO A 30 6.01 14.93 -9.26
CA PRO A 30 7.31 15.04 -8.59
C PRO A 30 7.57 16.42 -7.98
N GLU A 31 7.06 17.49 -8.61
CA GLU A 31 7.20 18.86 -8.12
C GLU A 31 6.45 19.10 -6.80
N ASP A 32 5.42 18.31 -6.51
CA ASP A 32 4.67 18.35 -5.26
C ASP A 32 5.40 17.64 -4.09
N MET A 33 6.52 16.94 -4.37
CA MET A 33 7.28 16.19 -3.38
C MET A 33 8.17 17.10 -2.52
N SER A 34 7.53 17.93 -1.71
CA SER A 34 8.21 18.73 -0.69
C SER A 34 8.82 17.85 0.42
N ASP A 35 9.73 18.43 1.20
CA ASP A 35 10.21 17.84 2.44
C ASP A 35 9.04 17.35 3.30
N GLY A 36 9.05 16.06 3.63
CA GLY A 36 8.01 15.43 4.45
C GLY A 36 6.76 14.93 3.72
N LYS A 37 6.55 15.23 2.42
CA LYS A 37 5.41 14.69 1.67
C LYS A 37 5.47 13.16 1.57
N TRP A 38 6.67 12.62 1.38
CA TRP A 38 6.89 11.17 1.41
C TRP A 38 6.56 10.56 2.77
N ASN A 39 6.94 11.24 3.87
CA ASN A 39 6.60 10.78 5.22
C ASN A 39 5.09 10.76 5.45
N GLU A 40 4.35 11.72 4.88
CA GLU A 40 2.89 11.73 4.92
C GLU A 40 2.31 10.49 4.21
N ILE A 41 2.80 10.18 3.01
CA ILE A 41 2.38 8.99 2.24
C ILE A 41 2.67 7.72 3.04
N VAL A 42 3.89 7.59 3.59
CA VAL A 42 4.30 6.43 4.39
C VAL A 42 3.44 6.28 5.65
N ASN A 43 3.08 7.39 6.31
CA ASN A 43 2.19 7.36 7.47
C ASN A 43 0.78 6.86 7.12
N ASP A 44 0.22 7.29 5.99
CA ASP A 44 -1.08 6.79 5.52
C ASP A 44 -1.02 5.29 5.19
N VAL A 45 0.06 4.82 4.58
CA VAL A 45 0.32 3.39 4.34
C VAL A 45 0.41 2.60 5.63
N GLY A 46 1.11 3.14 6.63
CA GLY A 46 1.21 2.55 7.97
C GLY A 46 -0.16 2.43 8.63
N ALA A 47 -1.00 3.47 8.53
CA ALA A 47 -2.35 3.46 9.08
C ALA A 47 -3.26 2.41 8.40
N LEU A 48 -3.17 2.26 7.07
CA LEU A 48 -3.89 1.19 6.36
C LEU A 48 -3.39 -0.18 6.79
N THR A 49 -2.08 -0.39 6.87
CA THR A 49 -1.50 -1.67 7.28
C THR A 49 -1.95 -2.07 8.68
N GLU A 50 -1.93 -1.11 9.61
CA GLU A 50 -2.37 -1.31 10.99
C GLU A 50 -3.88 -1.65 11.07
N LYS A 51 -4.72 -0.99 10.26
CA LYS A 51 -6.17 -1.26 10.19
C LYS A 51 -6.48 -2.72 9.79
N TYR A 52 -5.66 -3.30 8.92
CA TYR A 52 -5.87 -4.65 8.37
C TYR A 52 -4.96 -5.71 8.97
N LYS A 53 -4.21 -5.40 10.05
CA LYS A 53 -3.19 -6.29 10.62
C LYS A 53 -3.71 -7.63 11.15
N GLU A 54 -4.99 -7.71 11.50
CA GLU A 54 -5.62 -8.91 12.04
C GLU A 54 -5.83 -10.00 10.98
N PHE A 55 -5.81 -9.63 9.70
CA PHE A 55 -6.02 -10.55 8.60
C PHE A 55 -4.69 -11.13 8.15
N THR A 56 -4.47 -12.39 8.50
CA THR A 56 -3.27 -13.13 8.14
C THR A 56 -3.61 -14.41 7.38
N HIS A 57 -2.65 -14.89 6.59
CA HIS A 57 -2.68 -16.23 6.02
C HIS A 57 -1.32 -16.89 6.18
N ARG A 58 -1.30 -18.22 6.10
CA ARG A 58 -0.06 -19.00 6.13
C ARG A 58 0.42 -19.22 4.71
N THR A 59 1.70 -19.02 4.50
CA THR A 59 2.39 -19.35 3.24
C THR A 59 3.69 -20.08 3.56
N TYR A 60 4.29 -20.71 2.55
CA TYR A 60 5.58 -21.37 2.67
C TYR A 60 6.62 -20.60 1.86
N LYS A 61 7.75 -20.27 2.49
CA LYS A 61 8.90 -19.65 1.84
C LYS A 61 10.16 -20.36 2.30
N ASP A 62 10.99 -20.76 1.35
CA ASP A 62 12.26 -21.47 1.61
C ASP A 62 12.10 -22.71 2.52
N GLY A 63 10.99 -23.43 2.34
CA GLY A 63 10.66 -24.63 3.13
C GLY A 63 10.13 -24.34 4.54
N GLN A 64 9.98 -23.08 4.94
CA GLN A 64 9.45 -22.68 6.24
C GLN A 64 8.03 -22.10 6.11
N MET A 65 7.14 -22.51 7.03
CA MET A 65 5.81 -21.93 7.15
C MET A 65 5.92 -20.57 7.84
N GLN A 66 5.35 -19.54 7.22
CA GLN A 66 5.30 -18.19 7.75
C GLN A 66 3.86 -17.67 7.72
N GLU A 67 3.51 -16.89 8.74
CA GLU A 67 2.27 -16.13 8.77
C GLU A 67 2.54 -14.75 8.18
N VAL A 68 1.70 -14.34 7.23
CA VAL A 68 1.85 -13.07 6.52
C VAL A 68 0.56 -12.28 6.55
N LEU A 69 0.69 -10.95 6.54
CA LEU A 69 -0.42 -10.01 6.50
C LEU A 69 -1.08 -10.03 5.12
N THR A 70 -2.37 -10.35 5.06
CA THR A 70 -3.09 -10.55 3.80
C THR A 70 -3.27 -9.24 3.02
N ALA A 71 -3.49 -8.11 3.70
CA ALA A 71 -3.73 -6.82 3.05
C ALA A 71 -2.45 -6.13 2.53
N VAL A 72 -1.30 -6.40 3.17
CA VAL A 72 -0.05 -5.67 2.90
C VAL A 72 0.40 -5.74 1.44
N PRO A 73 0.39 -6.90 0.75
CA PRO A 73 0.79 -6.96 -0.65
C PRO A 73 0.02 -5.98 -1.55
N MET A 74 -1.28 -5.81 -1.32
CA MET A 74 -2.10 -4.89 -2.11
C MET A 74 -1.76 -3.42 -1.81
N ILE A 75 -1.64 -3.07 -0.52
CA ILE A 75 -1.29 -1.70 -0.10
C ILE A 75 0.09 -1.32 -0.69
N MET A 76 1.07 -2.21 -0.57
CA MET A 76 2.41 -1.99 -1.10
C MET A 76 2.43 -1.87 -2.63
N TRP A 77 1.61 -2.67 -3.34
CA TRP A 77 1.53 -2.56 -4.80
C TRP A 77 1.10 -1.17 -5.26
N PHE A 78 0.14 -0.53 -4.58
CA PHE A 78 -0.25 0.84 -4.89
C PHE A 78 0.79 1.89 -4.50
N LEU A 79 1.48 1.69 -3.38
CA LEU A 79 2.62 2.53 -3.02
C LEU A 79 3.72 2.49 -4.08
N GLU A 80 4.07 1.31 -4.58
CA GLU A 80 5.06 1.15 -5.64
C GLU A 80 4.63 1.79 -6.96
N ILE A 81 3.34 1.73 -7.31
CA ILE A 81 2.81 2.44 -8.50
C ILE A 81 2.99 3.94 -8.34
N LEU A 82 2.65 4.48 -7.17
CA LEU A 82 2.81 5.89 -6.86
C LEU A 82 4.30 6.30 -6.90
N GLU A 83 5.17 5.53 -6.24
CA GLU A 83 6.62 5.74 -6.22
C GLU A 83 7.21 5.75 -7.63
N ARG A 84 6.88 4.75 -8.45
CA ARG A 84 7.35 4.69 -9.84
C ARG A 84 6.89 5.90 -10.64
N ARG A 85 5.65 6.37 -10.45
CA ARG A 85 5.15 7.56 -11.14
C ARG A 85 5.94 8.81 -10.76
N LEU A 86 6.18 8.99 -9.46
CA LEU A 86 6.91 10.15 -8.93
C LEU A 86 8.40 10.14 -9.30
N ASN A 87 8.99 8.95 -9.46
CA ASN A 87 10.41 8.81 -9.83
C ASN A 87 10.64 8.68 -11.35
N SER A 88 9.59 8.48 -12.16
CA SER A 88 9.71 8.31 -13.62
C SER A 88 10.01 9.60 -14.39
N SER A 89 9.77 10.77 -13.78
CA SER A 89 10.05 12.09 -14.36
C SER A 89 11.55 12.40 -14.49
N GLU A 90 12.41 11.77 -13.69
CA GLU A 90 13.87 12.01 -13.75
C GLU A 90 14.51 11.37 -14.99
N LYS A 91 13.87 10.37 -15.63
CA LYS A 91 14.46 9.61 -16.74
C LYS A 91 14.19 10.18 -18.14
N SER A 92 13.39 11.23 -18.28
CA SER A 92 13.15 11.86 -19.60
C SER A 92 14.10 13.01 -19.94
N ASN A 93 15.01 13.38 -19.03
CA ASN A 93 15.97 14.47 -19.22
C ASN A 93 17.45 14.02 -19.13
N SER A 94 17.75 12.73 -19.29
CA SER A 94 19.13 12.19 -19.37
C SER A 94 19.43 11.59 -20.73
#